data_AF-A0A9P9SZ61-F1
#
_entry.id   AF-A0A9P9SZ61-F1
#
_cell.length_a   1.000
_cell.length_b   1.000
_cell.length_c   1.000
_cell.angle_alpha   90.00
_cell.angle_beta   90.00
_cell.angle_gamma   90.00
#
_symmetry.space_group_name_H-M   'P 1'
#
loop_
_entity.id
_entity.type
_entity.pdbx_description
1 polymer ?
#
loop_
_entity_poly.entity_id
_entity_poly.type
_entity_poly.pdbx_seq_one_letter_code
_entity_poly.pdbx_strand_id
1 'polypeptide(L)'
;MTSRKERDIERSLEEYVRDEDTVCLQRDVVDQDIQRYVQQRLRVDKSLARWHKDAAIRQEIEAALMSRACGMFRWAVCQLDTLGQCRNRAMLRKSLASLPWTLDQTYDRILTAISDEYSDHAMRILQWLIFSARPLSVEEVAEVVAIDAARDPAFDRDEVLIDPLEALDICSSLVTVTTNKIEGSSSAPQRIIALAHYSVQEYLVSERIKQGQAKQFSMQHFDCHNVILKGSLMYLLQFQRPLSTQVIGASALARYASEFWSSHLRKTRDETEGSLLAMNLMSADNPAYLNWIRLYDPDRPWKGSDPGKGLKSIATPLYYAALLGLCTVTKLLLDKGADINAQGGEYGNALQAASYKGHEQIVKLLLNRSADV
;
A
#
# COMPACT_ATOMS: atom_id res chain seq x y z
N MET A 1 17.27 18.67 -1.96
CA MET A 1 17.30 17.19 -2.01
C MET A 1 18.12 16.71 -0.82
N THR A 2 17.70 15.65 -0.14
CA THR A 2 18.49 15.01 0.93
C THR A 2 18.87 13.61 0.46
N SER A 3 20.08 13.16 0.79
CA SER A 3 20.56 11.83 0.40
C SER A 3 21.55 11.24 1.41
N ARG A 4 21.74 9.91 1.36
CA ARG A 4 22.81 9.22 2.07
C ARG A 4 24.12 9.40 1.32
N LYS A 5 25.23 9.30 2.06
CA LYS A 5 26.59 9.36 1.49
C LYS A 5 26.97 8.00 0.89
N GLU A 6 26.32 7.65 -0.21
CA GLU A 6 26.58 6.43 -0.98
C GLU A 6 27.32 6.77 -2.27
N ARG A 7 28.29 5.94 -2.65
CA ARG A 7 29.25 6.25 -3.73
C ARG A 7 28.59 6.35 -5.11
N ASP A 8 27.53 5.60 -5.34
CA ASP A 8 26.73 5.65 -6.56
C ASP A 8 25.92 6.95 -6.64
N ILE A 9 25.33 7.37 -5.52
CA ILE A 9 24.61 8.64 -5.40
C ILE A 9 25.57 9.82 -5.58
N GLU A 10 26.71 9.82 -4.90
CA GLU A 10 27.73 10.87 -5.04
C GLU A 10 28.13 11.01 -6.51
N ARG A 11 28.48 9.91 -7.17
CA ARG A 11 28.84 9.91 -8.60
C ARG A 11 27.73 10.47 -9.49
N SER A 12 26.47 10.16 -9.20
CA SER A 12 25.33 10.70 -9.97
C SER A 12 25.06 12.18 -9.73
N LEU A 13 25.56 12.75 -8.62
CA LEU A 13 25.29 14.13 -8.22
C LEU A 13 26.50 15.07 -8.38
N GLU A 14 27.71 14.53 -8.47
CA GLU A 14 28.97 15.26 -8.65
C GLU A 14 28.94 16.25 -9.84
N GLU A 15 28.16 15.96 -10.91
CA GLU A 15 28.01 16.86 -12.06
C GLU A 15 27.02 18.01 -11.82
N TYR A 16 26.16 17.92 -10.81
CA TYR A 16 25.04 18.84 -10.59
C TYR A 16 25.14 19.64 -9.29
N VAL A 17 25.86 19.12 -8.29
CA VAL A 17 25.95 19.71 -6.95
C VAL A 17 27.42 19.93 -6.62
N ARG A 18 27.77 21.19 -6.33
CA ARG A 18 29.12 21.53 -5.88
C ARG A 18 29.27 21.22 -4.40
N ASP A 19 30.50 20.94 -3.96
CA ASP A 19 30.79 20.71 -2.54
C ASP A 19 30.38 21.90 -1.66
N GLU A 20 30.49 23.14 -2.18
CA GLU A 20 30.09 24.37 -1.49
C GLU A 20 28.58 24.47 -1.23
N ASP A 21 27.77 23.76 -2.02
CA ASP A 21 26.30 23.70 -1.89
C ASP A 21 25.83 22.48 -1.08
N THR A 22 26.78 21.69 -0.54
CA THR A 22 26.50 20.47 0.20
C THR A 22 26.59 20.70 1.71
N VAL A 23 25.47 20.50 2.41
CA VAL A 23 25.43 20.53 3.87
C VAL A 23 25.45 19.12 4.42
N CYS A 24 26.58 18.70 4.99
CA CYS A 24 26.69 17.41 5.67
C CYS A 24 26.09 17.49 7.07
N LEU A 25 25.12 16.63 7.37
CA LEU A 25 24.57 16.50 8.72
C LEU A 25 25.64 15.91 9.64
N GLN A 26 26.09 16.69 10.61
CA GLN A 26 27.13 16.28 11.57
C GLN A 26 26.54 15.36 12.64
N ARG A 27 27.18 14.21 12.86
CA ARG A 27 26.71 13.18 13.80
C ARG A 27 26.51 13.70 15.22
N ASP A 28 27.46 14.48 15.74
CA ASP A 28 27.39 14.99 17.12
C ASP A 28 26.21 15.95 17.31
N VAL A 29 25.85 16.71 16.28
CA VAL A 29 24.67 17.60 16.29
C VAL A 29 23.38 16.78 16.25
N VAL A 30 23.35 15.73 15.42
CA VAL A 30 22.21 14.80 15.34
C VAL A 30 21.98 14.10 16.69
N ASP A 31 23.03 13.62 17.35
CA ASP A 31 22.89 12.95 18.66
C ASP A 31 22.38 13.91 19.75
N GLN A 32 22.77 15.19 19.72
CA GLN A 32 22.18 16.21 20.62
C GLN A 32 20.69 16.44 20.34
N ASP A 33 20.28 16.48 19.08
CA ASP A 33 18.87 16.65 18.72
C ASP A 33 18.04 15.40 19.08
N ILE A 34 18.61 14.20 18.94
CA ILE A 34 17.99 12.96 19.45
C ILE A 34 17.83 13.05 20.97
N GLN A 35 18.84 13.52 21.70
CA GLN A 35 18.75 13.69 23.15
C GLN A 35 17.62 14.64 23.54
N ARG A 36 17.54 15.81 22.90
CA ARG A 36 16.44 16.77 23.12
C ARG A 36 15.08 16.15 22.82
N TYR A 37 14.98 15.42 21.71
CA TYR A 37 13.77 14.71 21.32
C TYR A 37 13.36 13.67 22.38
N VAL A 38 14.28 12.82 22.84
CA VAL A 38 14.05 11.81 23.89
C VAL A 38 13.57 12.49 25.18
N GLN A 39 14.27 13.53 25.64
CA GLN A 39 13.91 14.28 26.83
C GLN A 39 12.53 14.93 26.73
N GLN A 40 12.23 15.55 25.59
CA GLN A 40 10.93 16.16 25.35
C GLN A 40 9.83 15.10 25.36
N ARG A 41 10.02 14.00 24.63
CA ARG A 41 9.04 12.92 24.55
C ARG A 41 8.76 12.28 25.91
N LEU A 42 9.79 12.04 26.73
CA LEU A 42 9.68 11.58 28.11
C LEU A 42 9.01 12.58 29.07
N ARG A 43 8.73 13.81 28.65
CA ARG A 43 8.03 14.82 29.44
C ARG A 43 6.58 15.01 28.99
N VAL A 44 6.31 14.93 27.69
CA VAL A 44 5.01 15.35 27.12
C VAL A 44 4.19 14.20 26.52
N ASP A 45 4.79 13.07 26.16
CA ASP A 45 4.09 11.99 25.48
C ASP A 45 3.16 11.25 26.45
N LYS A 46 1.87 11.16 26.10
CA LYS A 46 0.86 10.51 26.94
C LYS A 46 1.15 9.03 27.15
N SER A 47 1.75 8.34 26.17
CA SER A 47 2.11 6.92 26.28
C SER A 47 3.19 6.66 27.33
N LEU A 48 4.07 7.64 27.56
CA LEU A 48 5.16 7.59 28.53
C LEU A 48 4.81 8.23 29.88
N ALA A 49 3.56 8.66 30.07
CA ALA A 49 3.13 9.42 31.24
C ALA A 49 3.37 8.71 32.58
N ARG A 50 3.41 7.38 32.56
CA ARG A 50 3.71 6.54 33.73
C ARG A 50 5.11 6.81 34.32
N TRP A 51 6.03 7.31 33.49
CA TRP A 51 7.43 7.52 33.85
C TRP A 51 7.74 9.00 34.17
N HIS A 52 6.83 9.94 33.89
CA HIS A 52 7.08 11.39 34.00
C HIS A 52 7.58 11.84 35.37
N LYS A 53 6.98 11.30 36.45
CA LYS A 53 7.25 11.76 37.83
C LYS A 53 8.59 11.26 38.39
N ASP A 54 9.14 10.20 37.83
CA ASP A 54 10.35 9.55 38.34
C ASP A 54 11.58 10.02 37.57
N ALA A 55 12.34 10.94 38.16
CA ALA A 55 13.53 11.51 37.53
C ALA A 55 14.63 10.45 37.30
N ALA A 56 14.76 9.47 38.21
CA ALA A 56 15.77 8.43 38.08
C ALA A 56 15.46 7.50 36.90
N ILE A 57 14.19 7.11 36.74
CA ILE A 57 13.75 6.30 35.60
C ILE A 57 13.91 7.06 34.28
N ARG A 58 13.58 8.36 34.23
CA ARG A 58 13.78 9.16 33.01
C ARG A 58 15.26 9.23 32.62
N GLN A 59 16.15 9.43 33.59
CA GLN A 59 17.59 9.43 33.36
C GLN A 59 18.10 8.05 32.93
N GLU A 60 17.58 6.97 33.50
CA GLU A 60 17.88 5.58 33.12
C GLU A 60 17.52 5.33 31.65
N ILE A 61 16.31 5.74 31.23
CA ILE A 61 15.86 5.61 29.82
C ILE A 61 16.72 6.46 28.89
N GLU A 62 16.94 7.73 29.23
CA GLU A 62 17.74 8.65 28.40
C GLU A 62 19.16 8.12 28.19
N ALA A 63 19.85 7.73 29.27
CA ALA A 63 21.21 7.21 29.19
C ALA A 63 21.28 5.94 28.33
N ALA A 64 20.33 5.02 28.50
CA ALA A 64 20.28 3.78 27.73
C ALA A 64 20.07 4.05 26.22
N LEU A 65 19.13 4.94 25.87
CA LEU A 65 18.87 5.28 24.47
C LEU A 65 20.03 6.05 23.84
N MET A 66 20.59 7.04 24.53
CA MET A 66 21.69 7.84 23.99
C MET A 66 22.96 7.04 23.79
N SER A 67 23.20 6.00 24.60
CA SER A 67 24.35 5.12 24.39
C SER A 67 24.32 4.30 23.09
N ARG A 68 23.13 4.16 22.45
CA ARG A 68 22.93 3.30 21.27
C ARG A 68 22.32 4.00 20.06
N ALA A 69 21.69 5.17 20.23
CA ALA A 69 20.98 5.85 19.15
C ALA A 69 21.90 6.12 17.95
N CYS A 70 23.13 6.57 18.17
CA CYS A 70 24.17 6.68 17.13
C CYS A 70 23.67 7.34 15.82
N GLY A 71 22.96 8.46 15.95
CA GLY A 71 22.38 9.21 14.83
C GLY A 71 21.04 8.69 14.29
N MET A 72 20.52 7.56 14.79
CA MET A 72 19.29 6.93 14.30
C MET A 72 18.05 7.46 15.04
N PHE A 73 17.48 8.59 14.59
CA PHE A 73 16.22 9.12 15.11
C PHE A 73 15.10 8.07 15.13
N ARG A 74 14.94 7.36 14.02
CA ARG A 74 13.89 6.35 13.87
C ARG A 74 14.04 5.21 14.88
N TRP A 75 15.28 4.86 15.24
CA TRP A 75 15.56 3.86 16.26
C TRP A 75 15.07 4.36 17.62
N ALA A 76 15.43 5.58 18.00
CA ALA A 76 15.02 6.18 19.27
C ALA A 76 13.49 6.29 19.39
N VAL A 77 12.81 6.68 18.30
CA VAL A 77 11.33 6.70 18.21
C VAL A 77 10.76 5.33 18.55
N CYS A 78 11.19 4.28 17.85
CA CYS A 78 10.71 2.91 18.04
C CYS A 78 10.98 2.36 19.46
N GLN A 79 12.15 2.69 20.04
CA GLN A 79 12.44 2.26 21.40
C GLN A 79 11.53 2.96 22.41
N LEU A 80 11.31 4.27 22.27
CA LEU A 80 10.39 5.01 23.15
C LEU A 80 8.96 4.47 23.08
N ASP A 81 8.47 4.11 21.90
CA ASP A 81 7.16 3.47 21.72
C ASP A 81 7.09 2.15 22.49
N THR A 82 8.12 1.30 22.35
CA THR A 82 8.23 0.02 23.05
C THR A 82 8.24 0.20 24.57
N LEU A 83 8.94 1.24 25.07
CA LEU A 83 8.99 1.55 26.50
C LEU A 83 7.65 2.13 27.01
N GLY A 84 6.88 2.82 26.17
CA GLY A 84 5.52 3.27 26.48
C GLY A 84 4.53 2.12 26.72
N GLN A 85 4.76 0.96 26.09
CA GLN A 85 3.93 -0.23 26.29
C GLN A 85 4.22 -0.95 27.61
N CYS A 86 5.38 -0.71 28.25
CA CYS A 86 5.74 -1.36 29.50
C CYS A 86 4.76 -1.02 30.63
N ARG A 87 4.24 -2.05 31.33
CA ARG A 87 3.22 -1.86 32.38
C ARG A 87 3.80 -1.67 33.78
N ASN A 88 5.06 -2.04 33.99
CA ASN A 88 5.76 -1.92 35.26
C ASN A 88 7.28 -1.75 35.07
N ARG A 89 7.99 -1.38 36.14
CA ARG A 89 9.45 -1.13 36.11
C ARG A 89 10.27 -2.37 35.71
N ALA A 90 9.80 -3.58 36.02
CA ALA A 90 10.50 -4.81 35.64
C ALA A 90 10.48 -5.02 34.11
N MET A 91 9.31 -4.82 33.47
CA MET A 91 9.19 -4.84 32.01
C MET A 91 10.06 -3.77 31.36
N LEU A 92 10.03 -2.54 31.90
CA LEU A 92 10.84 -1.43 31.41
C LEU A 92 12.34 -1.80 31.40
N ARG A 93 12.86 -2.27 32.55
CA ARG A 93 14.27 -2.64 32.69
C ARG A 93 14.66 -3.83 31.81
N LYS A 94 13.77 -4.82 31.68
CA LYS A 94 13.97 -5.93 30.73
C LYS A 94 14.07 -5.41 29.28
N SER A 95 13.23 -4.46 28.90
CA SER A 95 13.27 -3.83 27.57
C SER A 95 14.55 -3.02 27.35
N LEU A 96 14.97 -2.22 28.33
CA LEU A 96 16.23 -1.46 28.29
C LEU A 96 17.47 -2.37 28.21
N ALA A 97 17.47 -3.51 28.90
CA ALA A 97 18.55 -4.48 28.85
C ALA A 97 18.67 -5.19 27.49
N SER A 98 17.57 -5.27 26.73
CA SER A 98 17.46 -6.00 25.46
C SER A 98 17.33 -5.09 24.23
N LEU A 99 17.77 -3.83 24.33
CA LEU A 99 17.68 -2.88 23.22
C LEU A 99 18.38 -3.43 21.95
N PRO A 100 17.78 -3.28 20.76
CA PRO A 100 18.41 -3.69 19.51
C PRO A 100 19.58 -2.76 19.15
N TRP A 101 20.57 -3.26 18.40
CA TRP A 101 21.74 -2.50 17.96
C TRP A 101 21.50 -1.73 16.66
N THR A 102 20.57 -2.19 15.84
CA THR A 102 20.31 -1.64 14.50
C THR A 102 18.82 -1.39 14.29
N LEU A 103 18.51 -0.59 13.27
CA LEU A 103 17.13 -0.43 12.79
C LEU A 103 16.53 -1.76 12.32
N ASP A 104 17.30 -2.60 11.64
CA ASP A 104 16.84 -3.91 11.19
C ASP A 104 16.44 -4.80 12.37
N GLN A 105 17.27 -4.90 13.41
CA GLN A 105 16.91 -5.63 14.64
C GLN A 105 15.72 -5.00 15.37
N THR A 106 15.52 -3.68 15.23
CA THR A 106 14.35 -2.99 15.77
C THR A 106 13.08 -3.41 15.03
N TYR A 107 13.10 -3.44 13.70
CA TYR A 107 11.95 -3.87 12.91
C TYR A 107 11.66 -5.36 13.09
N ASP A 108 12.70 -6.20 13.14
CA ASP A 108 12.56 -7.63 13.44
C ASP A 108 11.83 -7.85 14.78
N ARG A 109 12.25 -7.12 15.83
CA ARG A 109 11.63 -7.17 17.15
C ARG A 109 10.18 -6.65 17.16
N ILE A 110 9.88 -5.58 16.42
CA ILE A 110 8.52 -5.03 16.37
C ILE A 110 7.59 -6.02 15.66
N LEU A 111 8.00 -6.53 14.49
CA LEU A 111 7.20 -7.46 13.69
C LEU A 111 6.96 -8.79 14.41
N THR A 112 7.96 -9.30 15.13
CA THR A 112 7.86 -10.54 15.93
C THR A 112 7.06 -10.38 17.22
N ALA A 113 6.81 -9.14 17.66
CA ALA A 113 5.99 -8.85 18.83
C ALA A 113 4.49 -8.73 18.49
N ILE A 114 4.13 -8.67 17.20
CA ILE A 114 2.73 -8.73 16.75
C ILE A 114 2.20 -10.12 17.11
N SER A 115 1.04 -10.18 17.77
CA SER A 115 0.45 -11.47 18.14
C SER A 115 0.03 -12.27 16.91
N ASP A 116 0.00 -13.60 17.05
CA ASP A 116 -0.42 -14.50 15.97
C ASP A 116 -1.81 -14.14 15.43
N GLU A 117 -2.72 -13.69 16.29
CA GLU A 117 -4.06 -13.19 15.94
C GLU A 117 -4.04 -12.04 14.92
N TYR A 118 -3.07 -11.13 15.02
CA TYR A 118 -2.98 -9.95 14.15
C TYR A 118 -1.89 -10.06 13.08
N SER A 119 -1.16 -11.17 13.00
CA SER A 119 -0.04 -11.35 12.07
C SER A 119 -0.50 -11.21 10.60
N ASP A 120 -1.60 -11.85 10.24
CA ASP A 120 -2.15 -11.77 8.88
C ASP A 120 -2.71 -10.37 8.57
N HIS A 121 -3.28 -9.70 9.57
CA HIS A 121 -3.77 -8.33 9.44
C HIS A 121 -2.60 -7.38 9.18
N ALA A 122 -1.54 -7.48 9.98
CA ALA A 122 -0.33 -6.69 9.82
C ALA A 122 0.34 -6.93 8.46
N MET A 123 0.41 -8.18 8.02
CA MET A 123 0.91 -8.52 6.69
C MET A 123 0.14 -7.78 5.60
N ARG A 124 -1.20 -7.91 5.59
CA ARG A 124 -2.06 -7.29 4.57
C ARG A 124 -1.93 -5.77 4.59
N ILE A 125 -2.00 -5.15 5.77
CA ILE A 125 -1.84 -3.69 5.92
C ILE A 125 -0.49 -3.25 5.32
N LEU A 126 0.62 -3.85 5.76
CA LEU A 126 1.95 -3.45 5.30
C LEU A 126 2.14 -3.68 3.80
N GLN A 127 1.65 -4.79 3.25
CA GLN A 127 1.71 -5.08 1.81
C GLN A 127 0.97 -4.01 0.99
N TRP A 128 -0.27 -3.71 1.38
CA TRP A 128 -1.07 -2.70 0.68
C TRP A 128 -0.49 -1.30 0.84
N LEU A 129 0.04 -0.93 2.01
CA LEU A 129 0.69 0.38 2.19
C LEU A 129 1.95 0.54 1.33
N ILE A 130 2.72 -0.53 1.12
CA ILE A 130 3.97 -0.46 0.35
C ILE A 130 3.72 -0.45 -1.16
N PHE A 131 2.79 -1.29 -1.64
CA PHE A 131 2.66 -1.56 -3.08
C PHE A 131 1.43 -0.91 -3.73
N SER A 132 0.60 -0.18 -2.98
CA SER A 132 -0.54 0.53 -3.55
C SER A 132 -0.12 1.64 -4.52
N ALA A 133 -0.94 1.87 -5.54
CA ALA A 133 -0.70 2.89 -6.57
C ALA A 133 -0.78 4.33 -6.03
N ARG A 134 -1.43 4.52 -4.88
CA ARG A 134 -1.51 5.78 -4.14
C ARG A 134 -1.61 5.51 -2.63
N PRO A 135 -1.37 6.51 -1.77
CA PRO A 135 -1.65 6.39 -0.34
C PRO A 135 -3.11 6.00 -0.08
N LEU A 136 -3.33 5.16 0.92
CA LEU A 136 -4.64 4.65 1.31
C LEU A 136 -5.22 5.44 2.49
N SER A 137 -6.53 5.67 2.47
CA SER A 137 -7.23 6.27 3.60
C SER A 137 -7.30 5.30 4.79
N VAL A 138 -7.56 5.82 5.99
CA VAL A 138 -7.76 4.96 7.16
C VAL A 138 -8.91 3.97 6.93
N GLU A 139 -10.01 4.43 6.32
CA GLU A 139 -11.18 3.61 5.99
C GLU A 139 -10.88 2.53 4.93
N GLU A 140 -10.03 2.82 3.95
CA GLU A 140 -9.58 1.82 2.97
C GLU A 140 -8.73 0.73 3.63
N VAL A 141 -7.84 1.10 4.55
CA VAL A 141 -7.01 0.12 5.28
C VAL A 141 -7.87 -0.77 6.19
N ALA A 142 -8.93 -0.24 6.78
CA ALA A 142 -9.88 -1.03 7.56
C ALA A 142 -10.53 -2.16 6.75
N GLU A 143 -10.85 -1.91 5.47
CA GLU A 143 -11.40 -2.94 4.57
C GLU A 143 -10.32 -3.86 4.00
N VAL A 144 -9.07 -3.41 3.84
CA VAL A 144 -7.95 -4.25 3.38
C VAL A 144 -7.72 -5.44 4.31
N VAL A 145 -7.84 -5.23 5.62
CA VAL A 145 -7.70 -6.28 6.63
C VAL A 145 -8.66 -7.46 6.38
N ALA A 146 -9.89 -7.14 5.98
CA ALA A 146 -10.98 -8.08 5.72
C ALA A 146 -10.85 -8.85 4.39
N ILE A 147 -9.80 -8.60 3.59
CA ILE A 147 -9.57 -9.30 2.33
C ILE A 147 -8.61 -10.46 2.53
N ASP A 148 -9.12 -11.67 2.38
CA ASP A 148 -8.33 -12.89 2.28
C ASP A 148 -8.58 -13.58 0.94
N ALA A 149 -7.62 -13.45 0.03
CA ALA A 149 -7.73 -14.02 -1.32
C ALA A 149 -7.67 -15.56 -1.35
N ALA A 150 -7.38 -16.23 -0.24
CA ALA A 150 -7.34 -17.69 -0.14
C ALA A 150 -8.71 -18.32 0.16
N ARG A 151 -9.71 -17.53 0.57
CA ARG A 151 -11.07 -18.00 0.91
C ARG A 151 -12.13 -17.52 -0.08
N ASP A 152 -13.30 -18.13 0.00
CA ASP A 152 -14.50 -17.73 -0.73
C ASP A 152 -15.69 -17.61 0.25
N PRO A 153 -16.30 -16.42 0.43
CA PRO A 153 -15.94 -15.14 -0.19
C PRO A 153 -14.62 -14.58 0.35
N ALA A 154 -13.85 -13.90 -0.51
CA ALA A 154 -12.57 -13.31 -0.10
C ALA A 154 -12.70 -12.16 0.90
N PHE A 155 -13.70 -11.32 0.68
CA PHE A 155 -14.01 -10.17 1.53
C PHE A 155 -15.12 -10.53 2.50
N ASP A 156 -14.85 -10.36 3.79
CA ASP A 156 -15.84 -10.54 4.85
C ASP A 156 -16.10 -9.20 5.55
N ARG A 157 -17.35 -8.71 5.48
CA ARG A 157 -17.73 -7.43 6.08
C ARG A 157 -17.56 -7.45 7.61
N ASP A 158 -17.71 -8.61 8.25
CA ASP A 158 -17.64 -8.74 9.70
C ASP A 158 -16.19 -8.71 10.22
N GLU A 159 -15.19 -8.81 9.33
CA GLU A 159 -13.77 -8.66 9.66
C GLU A 159 -13.21 -7.24 9.40
N VAL A 160 -14.04 -6.32 8.92
CA VAL A 160 -13.63 -4.92 8.73
C VAL A 160 -13.38 -4.29 10.10
N LEU A 161 -12.24 -3.60 10.27
CA LEU A 161 -11.93 -2.91 11.53
C LEU A 161 -13.03 -1.91 11.88
N ILE A 162 -13.56 -2.02 13.11
CA ILE A 162 -14.62 -1.12 13.60
C ILE A 162 -14.07 0.30 13.77
N ASP A 163 -12.90 0.44 14.40
CA ASP A 163 -12.12 1.68 14.39
C ASP A 163 -10.95 1.53 13.40
N PRO A 164 -10.97 2.26 12.26
CA PRO A 164 -9.88 2.24 11.30
C PRO A 164 -8.50 2.58 11.87
N LEU A 165 -8.44 3.27 13.02
CA LEU A 165 -7.19 3.63 13.68
C LEU A 165 -6.53 2.45 14.42
N GLU A 166 -7.24 1.33 14.63
CA GLU A 166 -6.64 0.11 15.21
C GLU A 166 -5.51 -0.46 14.32
N ALA A 167 -5.47 -0.11 13.04
CA ALA A 167 -4.33 -0.40 12.17
C ALA A 167 -3.00 0.15 12.72
N LEU A 168 -3.02 1.25 13.49
CA LEU A 168 -1.84 1.79 14.17
C LEU A 168 -1.39 0.93 15.35
N ASP A 169 -2.33 0.27 16.03
CA ASP A 169 -2.03 -0.64 17.14
C ASP A 169 -1.49 -1.97 16.61
N ILE A 170 -2.10 -2.49 15.52
CA ILE A 170 -1.68 -3.73 14.83
C ILE A 170 -0.25 -3.60 14.29
N CYS A 171 0.02 -2.54 13.52
CA CYS A 171 1.33 -2.30 12.89
C CYS A 171 2.21 -1.37 13.73
N SER A 172 2.10 -1.45 15.06
CA SER A 172 2.67 -0.50 16.03
C SER A 172 4.05 0.02 15.65
N SER A 173 4.23 1.33 15.80
CA SER A 173 5.42 2.08 15.41
C SER A 173 5.80 2.03 13.93
N LEU A 174 5.39 1.05 13.12
CA LEU A 174 5.75 0.89 11.70
C LEU A 174 4.95 1.81 10.78
N VAL A 175 3.76 2.20 11.22
CA VAL A 175 2.83 3.06 10.48
C VAL A 175 2.47 4.31 11.28
N THR A 176 1.96 5.33 10.59
CA THR A 176 1.47 6.58 11.17
C THR A 176 0.27 7.09 10.37
N VAL A 177 -0.58 7.90 11.00
CA VAL A 177 -1.61 8.67 10.28
C VAL A 177 -1.04 10.02 9.88
N THR A 178 -1.29 10.40 8.63
CA THR A 178 -1.05 11.76 8.13
C THR A 178 -2.30 12.28 7.42
N THR A 179 -2.27 13.53 6.97
CA THR A 179 -3.37 14.11 6.20
C THR A 179 -2.90 14.36 4.78
N ASN A 180 -3.63 13.85 3.81
CA ASN A 180 -3.39 14.14 2.41
C ASN A 180 -4.18 15.41 2.05
N LYS A 181 -3.47 16.52 1.85
CA LYS A 181 -4.01 17.76 1.28
C LYS A 181 -3.45 17.91 -0.12
N ILE A 182 -4.31 17.81 -1.13
CA ILE A 182 -3.96 18.23 -2.48
C ILE A 182 -3.99 19.76 -2.48
N GLU A 183 -2.83 20.40 -2.63
CA GLU A 183 -2.74 21.86 -2.75
C GLU A 183 -3.64 22.34 -3.90
N GLY A 184 -4.58 23.23 -3.59
CA GLY A 184 -5.55 23.76 -4.56
C GLY A 184 -6.87 22.98 -4.72
N SER A 185 -7.06 21.84 -4.03
CA SER A 185 -8.34 21.12 -4.03
C SER A 185 -9.31 21.66 -2.96
N SER A 186 -10.60 21.78 -3.31
CA SER A 186 -11.69 22.10 -2.38
C SER A 186 -12.15 20.90 -1.54
N SER A 187 -11.59 19.70 -1.76
CA SER A 187 -11.91 18.50 -1.00
C SER A 187 -11.37 18.58 0.43
N ALA A 188 -12.16 18.10 1.39
CA ALA A 188 -11.71 17.98 2.78
C ALA A 188 -10.42 17.12 2.87
N PRO A 189 -9.49 17.47 3.77
CA PRO A 189 -8.28 16.68 3.98
C PRO A 189 -8.64 15.26 4.39
N GLN A 190 -8.18 14.28 3.63
CA GLN A 190 -8.41 12.87 3.93
C GLN A 190 -7.29 12.36 4.84
N ARG A 191 -7.66 11.63 5.90
CA ARG A 191 -6.69 10.93 6.75
C ARG A 191 -6.19 9.69 6.02
N ILE A 192 -4.88 9.54 5.93
CA ILE A 192 -4.23 8.40 5.30
C ILE A 192 -3.34 7.68 6.30
N ILE A 193 -3.16 6.38 6.09
CA ILE A 193 -2.13 5.62 6.79
C ILE A 193 -0.91 5.55 5.88
N ALA A 194 0.25 5.86 6.44
CA ALA A 194 1.54 5.77 5.76
C ALA A 194 2.51 4.97 6.62
N LEU A 195 3.57 4.46 5.99
CA LEU A 195 4.72 3.97 6.75
C LEU A 195 5.28 5.13 7.57
N ALA A 196 5.60 4.86 8.83
CA ALA A 196 6.16 5.86 9.72
C ALA A 196 7.57 6.31 9.28
N HIS A 197 8.26 5.51 8.45
CA HIS A 197 9.49 5.92 7.76
C HIS A 197 9.78 5.01 6.56
N TYR A 198 10.45 5.53 5.52
CA TYR A 198 10.83 4.78 4.31
C TYR A 198 11.70 3.54 4.61
N SER A 199 12.52 3.60 5.65
CA SER A 199 13.35 2.46 6.08
C SER A 199 12.56 1.22 6.49
N VAL A 200 11.27 1.36 6.83
CA VAL A 200 10.39 0.21 7.08
C VAL A 200 10.17 -0.57 5.79
N GLN A 201 9.88 0.14 4.69
CA GLN A 201 9.78 -0.47 3.36
C GLN A 201 11.10 -1.09 2.95
N GLU A 202 12.22 -0.35 3.09
CA GLU A 202 13.55 -0.88 2.75
C GLU A 202 13.86 -2.20 3.47
N TYR A 203 13.45 -2.34 4.73
CA TYR A 203 13.64 -3.58 5.47
C TYR A 203 12.75 -4.71 4.94
N LEU A 204 11.45 -4.47 4.82
CA LEU A 204 10.44 -5.48 4.43
C LEU A 204 10.68 -6.04 3.02
N VAL A 205 11.19 -5.24 2.09
CA VAL A 205 11.48 -5.67 0.71
C VAL A 205 12.91 -6.19 0.51
N SER A 206 13.77 -6.09 1.52
CA SER A 206 15.18 -6.52 1.41
C SER A 206 15.37 -8.03 1.60
N GLU A 207 16.54 -8.53 1.20
CA GLU A 207 16.99 -9.88 1.58
C GLU A 207 17.32 -10.01 3.08
N ARG A 208 17.54 -8.89 3.78
CA ARG A 208 17.99 -8.90 5.18
C ARG A 208 16.93 -9.48 6.12
N ILE A 209 15.65 -9.17 5.89
CA ILE A 209 14.54 -9.71 6.69
C ILE A 209 14.44 -11.24 6.62
N LYS A 210 14.89 -11.86 5.51
CA LYS A 210 14.85 -13.32 5.33
C LYS A 210 15.77 -14.07 6.30
N GLN A 211 16.75 -13.37 6.87
CA GLN A 211 17.69 -13.91 7.86
C GLN A 211 17.19 -13.74 9.30
N GLY A 212 16.20 -12.87 9.51
CA GLY A 212 15.62 -12.56 10.83
C GLY A 212 14.50 -13.49 11.25
N GLN A 213 13.96 -13.25 12.45
CA GLN A 213 12.78 -13.97 12.95
C GLN A 213 11.49 -13.48 12.26
N ALA A 214 11.48 -12.24 11.77
CA ALA A 214 10.37 -11.64 11.04
C ALA A 214 10.31 -12.05 9.55
N LYS A 215 11.04 -13.09 9.12
CA LYS A 215 11.12 -13.53 7.71
C LYS A 215 9.78 -13.75 7.02
N GLN A 216 8.73 -14.08 7.79
CA GLN A 216 7.38 -14.24 7.27
C GLN A 216 6.86 -12.96 6.62
N PHE A 217 7.28 -11.78 7.12
CA PHE A 217 6.95 -10.45 6.59
C PHE A 217 7.81 -10.03 5.39
N SER A 218 8.64 -10.92 4.84
CA SER A 218 9.41 -10.61 3.63
C SER A 218 8.48 -10.39 2.45
N MET A 219 8.67 -9.27 1.73
CA MET A 219 7.82 -8.87 0.63
C MET A 219 8.59 -8.91 -0.69
N GLN A 220 8.03 -9.59 -1.67
CA GLN A 220 8.57 -9.68 -3.02
C GLN A 220 7.67 -8.89 -3.97
N HIS A 221 8.29 -8.05 -4.81
CA HIS A 221 7.58 -7.06 -5.63
C HIS A 221 6.43 -7.67 -6.45
N PHE A 222 6.70 -8.72 -7.22
CA PHE A 222 5.70 -9.35 -8.09
C PHE A 222 4.58 -10.04 -7.29
N ASP A 223 4.94 -10.70 -6.18
CA ASP A 223 3.99 -11.45 -5.35
C ASP A 223 3.03 -10.49 -4.64
N CYS A 224 3.54 -9.37 -4.11
CA CYS A 224 2.71 -8.35 -3.47
C CYS A 224 1.76 -7.68 -4.46
N HIS A 225 2.19 -7.40 -5.69
CA HIS A 225 1.28 -6.92 -6.73
C HIS A 225 0.20 -7.96 -7.07
N ASN A 226 0.52 -9.25 -7.07
CA ASN A 226 -0.45 -10.33 -7.28
C ASN A 226 -1.46 -10.43 -6.12
N VAL A 227 -1.01 -10.28 -4.87
CA VAL A 227 -1.91 -10.25 -3.69
C VAL A 227 -2.92 -9.09 -3.81
N ILE A 228 -2.45 -7.88 -4.11
CA ILE A 228 -3.33 -6.70 -4.24
C ILE A 228 -4.25 -6.83 -5.45
N LEU A 229 -3.76 -7.39 -6.57
CA LEU A 229 -4.58 -7.70 -7.74
C LEU A 229 -5.75 -8.62 -7.38
N LYS A 230 -5.44 -9.78 -6.79
CA LYS A 230 -6.46 -10.77 -6.42
C LYS A 230 -7.43 -10.19 -5.41
N GLY A 231 -6.92 -9.52 -4.38
CA GLY A 231 -7.75 -8.85 -3.38
C GLY A 231 -8.68 -7.81 -4.01
N SER A 232 -8.19 -6.99 -4.94
CA SER A 232 -9.01 -5.99 -5.66
C SER A 232 -10.08 -6.64 -6.53
N LEU A 233 -9.73 -7.66 -7.32
CA LEU A 233 -10.68 -8.35 -8.20
C LEU A 233 -11.75 -9.10 -7.40
N MET A 234 -11.36 -9.83 -6.36
CA MET A 234 -12.29 -10.57 -5.51
C MET A 234 -13.18 -9.64 -4.70
N TYR A 235 -12.65 -8.50 -4.23
CA TYR A 235 -13.45 -7.45 -3.61
C TYR A 235 -14.50 -6.90 -4.59
N LEU A 236 -14.17 -6.67 -5.85
CA LEU A 236 -15.14 -6.19 -6.85
C LEU A 236 -16.18 -7.25 -7.23
N LEU A 237 -15.79 -8.52 -7.28
CA LEU A 237 -16.66 -9.65 -7.60
C LEU A 237 -17.80 -9.84 -6.57
N GLN A 238 -17.69 -9.27 -5.37
CA GLN A 238 -18.77 -9.29 -4.38
C GLN A 238 -20.02 -8.51 -4.86
N PHE A 239 -19.86 -7.52 -5.75
CA PHE A 239 -20.94 -6.62 -6.16
C PHE A 239 -21.84 -7.27 -7.21
N GLN A 240 -22.64 -8.24 -6.79
CA GLN A 240 -23.57 -8.99 -7.66
C GLN A 240 -24.96 -8.34 -7.82
N ARG A 241 -25.26 -7.34 -6.98
CA ARG A 241 -26.53 -6.59 -7.02
C ARG A 241 -26.30 -5.18 -7.55
N PRO A 242 -27.30 -4.51 -8.15
CA PRO A 242 -27.18 -3.12 -8.57
C PRO A 242 -26.70 -2.22 -7.43
N LEU A 243 -25.65 -1.43 -7.69
CA LEU A 243 -25.08 -0.52 -6.69
C LEU A 243 -26.02 0.65 -6.40
N SER A 244 -26.28 0.90 -5.12
CA SER A 244 -26.89 2.13 -4.65
C SER A 244 -25.82 3.11 -4.16
N THR A 245 -26.14 4.40 -4.08
CA THR A 245 -25.24 5.41 -3.51
C THR A 245 -24.83 5.07 -2.08
N GLN A 246 -25.71 4.42 -1.31
CA GLN A 246 -25.40 3.96 0.05
C GLN A 246 -24.35 2.85 0.06
N VAL A 247 -24.46 1.86 -0.82
CA VAL A 247 -23.47 0.77 -0.92
C VAL A 247 -22.12 1.33 -1.35
N ILE A 248 -22.09 2.24 -2.34
CA ILE A 248 -20.86 2.90 -2.78
C ILE A 248 -20.23 3.68 -1.62
N GLY A 249 -21.02 4.47 -0.89
CA GLY A 249 -20.53 5.25 0.26
C GLY A 249 -20.04 4.39 1.43
N ALA A 250 -20.56 3.16 1.57
CA ALA A 250 -20.14 2.21 2.60
C ALA A 250 -18.96 1.32 2.18
N SER A 251 -18.50 1.37 0.93
CA SER A 251 -17.46 0.49 0.37
C SER A 251 -16.20 1.30 0.11
N ALA A 252 -15.40 1.53 1.15
CA ALA A 252 -14.29 2.48 1.12
C ALA A 252 -13.25 2.11 0.04
N LEU A 253 -12.94 0.82 -0.08
CA LEU A 253 -11.91 0.32 -1.00
C LEU A 253 -12.40 0.20 -2.45
N ALA A 254 -13.70 0.28 -2.70
CA ALA A 254 -14.29 0.03 -4.02
C ALA A 254 -13.69 0.92 -5.13
N ARG A 255 -13.44 2.20 -4.82
CA ARG A 255 -12.84 3.15 -5.77
C ARG A 255 -11.39 2.79 -6.08
N TYR A 256 -10.60 2.41 -5.07
CA TYR A 256 -9.22 1.97 -5.27
C TYR A 256 -9.16 0.68 -6.09
N ALA A 257 -9.93 -0.34 -5.67
CA ALA A 257 -9.95 -1.64 -6.31
C ALA A 257 -10.35 -1.53 -7.78
N SER A 258 -11.41 -0.76 -8.09
CA SER A 258 -11.91 -0.56 -9.45
C SER A 258 -10.94 0.17 -10.38
N GLU A 259 -10.17 1.11 -9.86
CA GLU A 259 -9.22 1.90 -10.64
C GLU A 259 -7.89 1.18 -10.88
N PHE A 260 -7.34 0.53 -9.84
CA PHE A 260 -5.93 0.15 -9.85
C PHE A 260 -5.68 -1.34 -10.13
N TRP A 261 -6.69 -2.22 -10.07
CA TRP A 261 -6.47 -3.67 -10.27
C TRP A 261 -5.70 -3.96 -11.57
N SER A 262 -6.01 -3.27 -12.67
CA SER A 262 -5.35 -3.48 -13.97
C SER A 262 -3.87 -3.07 -13.96
N SER A 263 -3.52 -2.05 -13.17
CA SER A 263 -2.13 -1.63 -12.95
C SER A 263 -1.35 -2.67 -12.17
N HIS A 264 -1.97 -3.30 -11.17
CA HIS A 264 -1.36 -4.41 -10.43
C HIS A 264 -1.15 -5.63 -11.34
N LEU A 265 -2.11 -5.98 -12.20
CA LEU A 265 -1.97 -7.09 -13.15
C LEU A 265 -0.74 -6.93 -14.05
N ARG A 266 -0.53 -5.75 -14.64
CA ARG A 266 0.65 -5.46 -15.49
C ARG A 266 1.99 -5.52 -14.75
N LYS A 267 1.98 -5.53 -13.41
CA LYS A 267 3.18 -5.62 -12.55
C LYS A 267 3.39 -7.01 -11.96
N THR A 268 2.59 -8.00 -12.35
CA THR A 268 2.79 -9.39 -11.94
C THR A 268 3.75 -10.11 -12.88
N ARG A 269 4.40 -11.18 -12.40
CA ARG A 269 5.30 -12.01 -13.23
C ARG A 269 4.54 -13.11 -13.97
N ASP A 270 3.59 -13.74 -13.30
CA ASP A 270 2.65 -14.70 -13.88
C ASP A 270 1.25 -14.07 -13.88
N GLU A 271 0.80 -13.73 -15.08
CA GLU A 271 -0.50 -13.09 -15.29
C GLU A 271 -1.65 -14.10 -15.38
N THR A 272 -1.40 -15.41 -15.35
CA THR A 272 -2.39 -16.43 -15.75
C THR A 272 -3.63 -16.40 -14.86
N GLU A 273 -3.46 -16.60 -13.56
CA GLU A 273 -4.58 -16.64 -12.61
C GLU A 273 -5.25 -15.26 -12.48
N GLY A 274 -4.46 -14.19 -12.42
CA GLY A 274 -4.96 -12.82 -12.39
C GLY A 274 -5.77 -12.45 -13.64
N SER A 275 -5.35 -12.91 -14.82
CA SER A 275 -6.07 -12.72 -16.07
C SER A 275 -7.39 -13.48 -16.09
N LEU A 276 -7.44 -14.69 -15.53
CA LEU A 276 -8.69 -15.45 -15.42
C LEU A 276 -9.69 -14.76 -14.49
N LEU A 277 -9.23 -14.23 -13.34
CA LEU A 277 -10.07 -13.43 -12.44
C LEU A 277 -10.56 -12.13 -13.13
N ALA A 278 -9.68 -11.46 -13.87
CA ALA A 278 -10.06 -10.27 -14.63
C ALA A 278 -11.10 -10.59 -15.71
N MET A 279 -10.94 -11.71 -16.42
CA MET A 279 -11.95 -12.19 -17.37
C MET A 279 -13.28 -12.54 -16.70
N ASN A 280 -13.26 -13.12 -15.50
CA ASN A 280 -14.46 -13.41 -14.74
C ASN A 280 -15.20 -12.10 -14.37
N LEU A 281 -14.47 -11.11 -13.85
CA LEU A 281 -15.02 -9.79 -13.55
C LEU A 281 -15.64 -9.13 -14.79
N MET A 282 -14.98 -9.23 -15.95
CA MET A 282 -15.44 -8.61 -17.19
C MET A 282 -16.45 -9.44 -17.98
N SER A 283 -16.91 -10.59 -17.46
CA SER A 283 -17.89 -11.39 -18.19
C SER A 283 -19.21 -10.65 -18.36
N ALA A 284 -19.80 -10.68 -19.56
CA ALA A 284 -21.09 -10.03 -19.85
C ALA A 284 -22.25 -10.58 -18.99
N ASP A 285 -22.13 -11.85 -18.56
CA ASP A 285 -23.10 -12.53 -17.70
C ASP A 285 -22.84 -12.27 -16.19
N ASN A 286 -21.75 -11.57 -15.85
CA ASN A 286 -21.41 -11.25 -14.46
C ASN A 286 -21.88 -9.83 -14.10
N PRO A 287 -22.87 -9.65 -13.20
CA PRO A 287 -23.32 -8.34 -12.75
C PRO A 287 -22.21 -7.44 -12.18
N ALA A 288 -21.15 -8.04 -11.63
CA ALA A 288 -19.97 -7.30 -11.14
C ALA A 288 -19.27 -6.52 -12.26
N TYR A 289 -19.39 -6.94 -13.52
CA TYR A 289 -18.82 -6.22 -14.65
C TYR A 289 -19.41 -4.81 -14.77
N LEU A 290 -20.74 -4.72 -14.79
CA LEU A 290 -21.43 -3.43 -14.85
C LEU A 290 -21.13 -2.59 -13.60
N ASN A 291 -21.11 -3.22 -12.43
CA ASN A 291 -20.82 -2.51 -11.18
C ASN A 291 -19.39 -2.00 -11.11
N TRP A 292 -18.41 -2.70 -11.67
CA TRP A 292 -17.05 -2.19 -11.83
C TRP A 292 -17.05 -0.89 -12.65
N ILE A 293 -17.68 -0.88 -13.82
CA ILE A 293 -17.76 0.33 -14.66
C ILE A 293 -18.55 1.46 -14.00
N ARG A 294 -19.55 1.16 -13.16
CA ARG A 294 -20.28 2.15 -12.36
C ARG A 294 -19.42 2.76 -11.24
N LEU A 295 -18.53 1.99 -10.65
CA LEU A 295 -17.60 2.48 -9.61
C LEU A 295 -16.49 3.35 -10.22
N TYR A 296 -15.98 2.93 -11.38
CA TYR A 296 -14.95 3.62 -12.12
C TYR A 296 -15.04 3.27 -13.60
N ASP A 297 -15.13 4.31 -14.44
CA ASP A 297 -15.16 4.15 -15.89
C ASP A 297 -13.77 4.44 -16.49
N PRO A 298 -13.05 3.43 -17.02
CA PRO A 298 -11.72 3.63 -17.59
C PRO A 298 -11.67 4.60 -18.78
N ASP A 299 -12.78 4.78 -19.49
CA ASP A 299 -12.89 5.77 -20.57
C ASP A 299 -12.91 7.20 -20.01
N ARG A 300 -13.51 7.39 -18.82
CA ARG A 300 -13.77 8.70 -18.21
C ARG A 300 -13.32 8.73 -16.75
N PRO A 301 -12.02 8.61 -16.47
CA PRO A 301 -11.50 8.52 -15.09
C PRO A 301 -11.76 9.77 -14.25
N TRP A 302 -11.97 10.93 -14.88
CA TRP A 302 -12.35 12.17 -14.21
C TRP A 302 -13.83 12.20 -13.80
N LYS A 303 -14.66 11.31 -14.35
CA LYS A 303 -16.06 11.17 -13.96
C LYS A 303 -16.10 10.28 -12.71
N GLY A 304 -16.79 10.75 -11.67
CA GLY A 304 -17.02 9.95 -10.46
C GLY A 304 -17.90 8.73 -10.73
N SER A 305 -18.26 8.00 -9.67
CA SER A 305 -19.15 6.84 -9.79
C SER A 305 -20.50 7.23 -10.40
N ASP A 306 -21.04 6.36 -11.24
CA ASP A 306 -22.29 6.55 -11.98
C ASP A 306 -23.20 5.33 -11.81
N PRO A 307 -23.95 5.24 -10.69
CA PRO A 307 -24.84 4.09 -10.43
C PRO A 307 -25.97 3.98 -11.46
N GLY A 308 -26.27 5.05 -12.20
CA GLY A 308 -27.28 5.08 -13.26
C GLY A 308 -26.84 4.44 -14.57
N LYS A 309 -25.53 4.18 -14.75
CA LYS A 309 -25.00 3.59 -15.98
C LYS A 309 -25.62 2.21 -16.25
N GLY A 310 -26.09 1.98 -17.48
CA GLY A 310 -26.77 0.75 -17.89
C GLY A 310 -25.87 -0.17 -18.74
N LEU A 311 -26.21 -1.45 -18.81
CA LEU A 311 -25.40 -2.45 -19.54
C LEU A 311 -25.22 -2.12 -21.03
N LYS A 312 -26.22 -1.54 -21.68
CA LYS A 312 -26.12 -1.12 -23.10
C LYS A 312 -25.12 0.00 -23.36
N SER A 313 -24.60 0.64 -22.30
CA SER A 313 -23.67 1.78 -22.38
C SER A 313 -22.23 1.44 -22.01
N ILE A 314 -21.94 0.18 -21.68
CA ILE A 314 -20.57 -0.29 -21.43
C ILE A 314 -20.03 -1.02 -22.67
N ALA A 315 -18.73 -0.91 -22.91
CA ALA A 315 -18.08 -1.55 -24.04
C ALA A 315 -17.88 -3.07 -23.82
N THR A 316 -17.31 -3.76 -24.82
CA THR A 316 -17.01 -5.19 -24.70
C THR A 316 -15.81 -5.45 -23.78
N PRO A 317 -15.66 -6.67 -23.25
CA PRO A 317 -14.49 -7.04 -22.45
C PRO A 317 -13.19 -6.90 -23.25
N LEU A 318 -13.23 -7.21 -24.56
CA LEU A 318 -12.07 -7.06 -25.44
C LEU A 318 -11.66 -5.58 -25.57
N TYR A 319 -12.62 -4.67 -25.67
CA TYR A 319 -12.35 -3.24 -25.68
C TYR A 319 -11.63 -2.78 -24.40
N TYR A 320 -12.15 -3.11 -23.21
CA TYR A 320 -11.50 -2.66 -21.97
C TYR A 320 -10.16 -3.35 -21.70
N ALA A 321 -10.01 -4.63 -22.07
CA ALA A 321 -8.71 -5.30 -22.00
C ALA A 321 -7.66 -4.59 -22.88
N ALA A 322 -8.06 -4.18 -24.09
CA ALA A 322 -7.22 -3.43 -25.00
C ALA A 322 -6.90 -2.03 -24.48
N LEU A 323 -7.90 -1.30 -23.98
CA LEU A 323 -7.75 0.02 -23.36
C LEU A 323 -6.80 0.02 -22.17
N LEU A 324 -6.88 -1.02 -21.33
CA LEU A 324 -6.11 -1.15 -20.09
C LEU A 324 -4.73 -1.80 -20.30
N GLY A 325 -4.36 -2.18 -21.52
CA GLY A 325 -3.06 -2.76 -21.82
C GLY A 325 -2.89 -4.18 -21.28
N LEU A 326 -3.97 -4.98 -21.26
CA LEU A 326 -3.99 -6.32 -20.68
C LEU A 326 -3.72 -7.39 -21.75
N CYS A 327 -2.46 -7.51 -22.20
CA CYS A 327 -2.06 -8.39 -23.31
C CYS A 327 -2.56 -9.84 -23.17
N THR A 328 -2.36 -10.46 -21.99
CA THR A 328 -2.78 -11.85 -21.74
C THR A 328 -4.29 -11.99 -21.79
N VAL A 329 -5.03 -11.04 -21.20
CA VAL A 329 -6.51 -11.04 -21.21
C VAL A 329 -7.04 -10.84 -22.63
N THR A 330 -6.48 -9.91 -23.41
CA THR A 330 -6.85 -9.70 -24.82
C THR A 330 -6.68 -10.99 -25.61
N LYS A 331 -5.54 -11.67 -25.47
CA LYS A 331 -5.28 -12.94 -26.16
C LYS A 331 -6.31 -14.01 -25.78
N LEU A 332 -6.56 -14.20 -24.49
CA LEU A 332 -7.53 -15.19 -24.01
C LEU A 332 -8.96 -14.90 -24.47
N LEU A 333 -9.37 -13.62 -24.52
CA LEU A 333 -10.69 -13.23 -25.04
C LEU A 333 -10.82 -13.56 -26.53
N LEU A 334 -9.80 -13.26 -27.34
CA LEU A 334 -9.80 -13.60 -28.77
C LEU A 334 -9.80 -15.12 -28.99
N ASP A 335 -9.02 -15.86 -28.22
CA ASP A 335 -8.98 -17.32 -28.28
C ASP A 335 -10.33 -17.95 -27.87
N LYS A 336 -11.15 -17.24 -27.07
CA LYS A 336 -12.54 -17.60 -26.74
C LYS A 336 -13.59 -17.08 -27.74
N GLY A 337 -13.16 -16.50 -28.86
CA GLY A 337 -14.07 -16.06 -29.93
C GLY A 337 -14.71 -14.69 -29.69
N ALA A 338 -14.09 -13.82 -28.88
CA ALA A 338 -14.53 -12.42 -28.82
C ALA A 338 -14.48 -11.78 -30.22
N ASP A 339 -15.56 -11.08 -30.60
CA ASP A 339 -15.61 -10.35 -31.87
C ASP A 339 -14.56 -9.23 -31.86
N ILE A 340 -13.57 -9.38 -32.74
CA ILE A 340 -12.40 -8.52 -32.83
C ILE A 340 -12.75 -7.09 -33.28
N ASN A 341 -13.82 -6.95 -34.07
CA ASN A 341 -14.27 -5.68 -34.66
C ASN A 341 -15.51 -5.12 -33.95
N ALA A 342 -15.89 -5.69 -32.80
CA ALA A 342 -17.02 -5.23 -32.02
C ALA A 342 -16.89 -3.73 -31.69
N GLN A 343 -17.92 -2.97 -32.05
CA GLN A 343 -17.98 -1.53 -31.84
C GLN A 343 -18.49 -1.20 -30.43
N GLY A 344 -17.91 -0.19 -29.81
CA GLY A 344 -18.30 0.32 -28.50
C GLY A 344 -17.18 1.08 -27.79
N GLY A 345 -17.54 1.67 -26.65
CA GLY A 345 -16.62 2.48 -25.85
C GLY A 345 -16.33 3.85 -26.48
N GLU A 346 -15.54 4.65 -25.77
CA GLU A 346 -15.21 6.02 -26.19
C GLU A 346 -14.35 6.09 -27.45
N TYR A 347 -13.48 5.10 -27.69
CA TYR A 347 -12.56 5.10 -28.83
C TYR A 347 -13.06 4.33 -30.06
N GLY A 348 -14.24 3.70 -30.00
CA GLY A 348 -14.87 3.03 -31.14
C GLY A 348 -14.73 1.51 -31.16
N ASN A 349 -13.51 0.97 -31.07
CA ASN A 349 -13.27 -0.48 -30.96
C ASN A 349 -11.98 -0.80 -30.17
N ALA A 350 -11.68 -2.09 -29.99
CA ALA A 350 -10.51 -2.53 -29.22
C ALA A 350 -9.16 -2.08 -29.83
N LEU A 351 -9.03 -2.09 -31.15
CA LEU A 351 -7.81 -1.66 -31.85
C LEU A 351 -7.57 -0.15 -31.68
N GLN A 352 -8.62 0.64 -31.83
CA GLN A 352 -8.58 2.10 -31.67
C GLN A 352 -8.27 2.49 -30.21
N ALA A 353 -8.86 1.80 -29.22
CA ALA A 353 -8.55 1.99 -27.81
C ALA A 353 -7.09 1.66 -27.47
N ALA A 354 -6.57 0.52 -27.94
CA ALA A 354 -5.17 0.15 -27.75
C ALA A 354 -4.23 1.16 -28.41
N SER A 355 -4.54 1.61 -29.63
CA SER A 355 -3.75 2.59 -30.37
C SER A 355 -3.71 3.94 -29.66
N TYR A 356 -4.86 4.43 -29.19
CA TYR A 356 -4.96 5.69 -28.46
C TYR A 356 -4.15 5.68 -27.16
N LYS A 357 -4.14 4.56 -26.43
CA LYS A 357 -3.38 4.40 -25.18
C LYS A 357 -1.91 3.99 -25.37
N GLY A 358 -1.47 3.76 -26.61
CA GLY A 358 -0.09 3.38 -26.93
C GLY A 358 0.28 1.93 -26.59
N HIS A 359 -0.69 1.02 -26.51
CA HIS A 359 -0.48 -0.40 -26.20
C HIS A 359 -0.04 -1.18 -27.44
N GLU A 360 1.16 -0.91 -27.93
CA GLU A 360 1.71 -1.42 -29.20
C GLU A 360 1.62 -2.96 -29.33
N GLN A 361 1.88 -3.70 -28.25
CA GLN A 361 1.80 -5.17 -28.26
C GLN A 361 0.38 -5.66 -28.54
N ILE A 362 -0.64 -4.96 -28.03
CA ILE A 362 -2.05 -5.28 -28.27
C ILE A 362 -2.45 -4.88 -29.69
N VAL A 363 -2.00 -3.72 -30.18
CA VAL A 363 -2.23 -3.29 -31.57
C VAL A 363 -1.70 -4.35 -32.54
N LYS A 364 -0.45 -4.79 -32.35
CA LYS A 364 0.15 -5.87 -33.15
C LYS A 364 -0.64 -7.18 -33.06
N LEU A 365 -1.06 -7.57 -31.85
CA LEU A 365 -1.86 -8.77 -31.64
C LEU A 365 -3.19 -8.71 -32.41
N LEU A 366 -3.91 -7.59 -32.32
CA LEU A 366 -5.20 -7.40 -32.98
C LEU A 366 -5.06 -7.37 -34.52
N LEU A 367 -4.08 -6.64 -35.06
CA LEU A 367 -3.81 -6.62 -36.51
C LEU A 367 -3.42 -8.00 -37.05
N ASN A 368 -2.60 -8.75 -36.31
CA ASN A 368 -2.23 -10.12 -36.68
C ASN A 368 -3.43 -11.09 -36.66
N ARG A 369 -4.50 -10.74 -35.95
CA ARG A 369 -5.77 -11.48 -35.91
C ARG A 369 -6.81 -10.88 -36.88
N SER A 370 -6.37 -10.05 -37.83
CA SER A 370 -7.18 -9.42 -38.88
C SER A 370 -8.25 -8.46 -38.35
N ALA A 371 -7.94 -7.69 -37.32
CA ALA A 371 -8.75 -6.53 -36.92
C ALA A 371 -8.81 -5.48 -38.04
N ASP A 372 -9.97 -4.86 -38.23
CA ASP A 372 -10.19 -3.82 -39.23
C ASP A 372 -9.57 -2.49 -38.75
N VAL A 373 -8.86 -1.81 -39.67
CA VAL A 373 -8.16 -0.53 -39.41
C VAL A 373 -9.08 0.66 -39.63
#